data_AF-A0A0D2PWS3-F1
#
_entry.id   AF-A0A0D2PWS3-F1
#
_cell.length_a   1.000
_cell.length_b   1.000
_cell.length_c   1.000
_cell.angle_alpha   90.00
_cell.angle_beta   90.00
_cell.angle_gamma   90.00
#
_symmetry.space_group_name_H-M   'P 1'
#
loop_
_entity.id
_entity.type
_entity.pdbx_description
1 polymer ?
#
loop_
_entity_poly.entity_id
_entity_poly.type
_entity_poly.pdbx_seq_one_letter_code
_entity_poly.pdbx_strand_id
1 'polypeptide(L)' 'MISNLYPDTAGSCSMLPLEDGGVVDPKLKVYGTTNIRVADISIIPLHISAHLQGKSISMLTRGAHIHSYALQPLHMQLAR' A
#
# COMPACT_ATOMS: atom_id res chain seq x y z
N MET A 1 6.30 -24.34 21.61
CA MET A 1 6.21 -24.85 20.22
C MET A 1 4.94 -24.33 19.57
N ILE A 2 4.94 -23.11 19.04
CA ILE A 2 3.95 -22.62 18.05
C ILE A 2 4.51 -21.33 17.42
N SER A 3 5.07 -21.40 16.19
CA SER A 3 5.30 -20.17 15.40
C SER A 3 5.59 -20.37 13.90
N ASN A 4 5.58 -21.57 13.32
CA ASN A 4 6.23 -21.80 12.02
C ASN A 4 5.32 -22.21 10.83
N LEU A 5 4.08 -21.74 10.72
CA LEU A 5 3.25 -22.07 9.53
C LEU A 5 2.36 -20.92 9.00
N TYR A 6 2.73 -19.64 9.16
CA TYR A 6 2.17 -18.57 8.32
C TYR A 6 3.29 -18.03 7.42
N PRO A 7 3.28 -18.34 6.11
CA PRO A 7 4.23 -17.71 5.19
C PRO A 7 3.87 -16.22 5.09
N ASP A 8 4.69 -15.39 5.73
CA ASP A 8 4.66 -13.94 5.59
C ASP A 8 5.18 -13.57 4.19
N THR A 9 4.31 -13.67 3.18
CA THR A 9 4.65 -13.34 1.79
C THR A 9 4.55 -11.83 1.58
N ALA A 10 5.67 -11.21 1.22
CA ALA A 10 5.76 -9.78 0.87
C ALA A 10 6.45 -9.61 -0.50
N GLY A 11 6.23 -8.48 -1.16
CA GLY A 11 6.96 -8.10 -2.38
C GLY A 11 6.31 -8.48 -3.72
N SER A 12 5.14 -9.12 -3.74
CA SER A 12 4.44 -9.44 -5.01
C SER A 12 3.96 -8.22 -5.78
N CYS A 13 3.71 -7.10 -5.10
CA CYS A 13 3.33 -5.83 -5.67
C CYS A 13 4.30 -4.72 -5.24
N SER A 14 5.61 -4.94 -5.37
CA SER A 14 6.65 -4.10 -4.77
C SER A 14 6.50 -2.59 -5.06
N MET A 15 6.59 -1.78 -4.00
CA MET A 15 6.62 -0.32 -4.06
C MET A 15 8.05 0.16 -4.35
N LEU A 16 8.43 0.13 -5.63
CA LEU A 16 9.74 0.53 -6.16
C LEU A 16 9.55 1.51 -7.33
N PRO A 17 10.60 2.23 -7.74
CA PRO A 17 10.59 2.93 -9.03
C PRO A 17 10.18 1.99 -10.16
N LEU A 18 9.42 2.51 -11.14
CA LEU A 18 8.98 1.72 -12.30
C LEU A 18 10.16 1.14 -13.09
N GLU A 19 11.29 1.86 -13.12
CA GLU A 19 12.55 1.44 -13.74
C GLU A 19 13.19 0.21 -13.05
N ASP A 20 12.94 0.02 -11.75
CA ASP A 20 13.43 -1.11 -10.96
C ASP A 20 12.42 -2.28 -10.91
N GLY A 21 11.38 -2.24 -11.73
CA GLY A 21 10.32 -3.26 -11.76
C GLY A 21 9.24 -3.08 -10.69
N GLY A 22 9.09 -1.87 -10.13
CA GLY A 22 8.02 -1.55 -9.19
C GLY A 22 6.62 -1.63 -9.80
N VAL A 23 5.66 -2.05 -8.98
CA VAL A 23 4.25 -2.24 -9.38
C VAL A 23 3.37 -1.08 -8.90
N VAL A 24 3.70 -0.49 -7.75
CA VAL A 24 2.95 0.61 -7.13
C VAL A 24 3.85 1.77 -6.77
N ASP A 25 3.29 2.98 -6.87
CA ASP A 25 3.96 4.21 -6.47
C ASP A 25 3.88 4.45 -4.94
N PRO A 26 4.61 5.44 -4.39
CA PRO A 26 4.54 5.79 -2.95
C PRO A 26 3.16 6.26 -2.46
N LYS A 27 2.22 6.55 -3.37
CA LYS A 27 0.81 6.89 -3.11
C LYS A 27 -0.11 5.68 -3.22
N LEU A 28 0.46 4.48 -3.33
CA LEU A 28 -0.21 3.18 -3.40
C LEU A 28 -0.97 2.95 -4.70
N LYS A 29 -0.73 3.77 -5.72
CA LYS A 29 -1.37 3.67 -7.02
C LYS A 29 -0.60 2.69 -7.89
N VAL A 30 -1.31 1.77 -8.53
CA VAL A 30 -0.72 0.80 -9.46
C VAL A 30 -0.32 1.52 -10.76
N TYR A 31 0.92 1.32 -11.19
CA TYR A 31 1.39 1.87 -12.47
C TYR A 31 0.54 1.35 -13.64
N GLY A 32 0.26 2.20 -14.62
CA GLY A 32 -0.59 1.85 -15.78
C GLY A 32 -2.10 1.83 -15.50
N THR A 33 -2.55 2.13 -14.28
CA THR A 33 -3.98 2.23 -13.94
C THR A 33 -4.38 3.67 -13.58
N THR A 34 -5.67 3.99 -13.69
CA THR A 34 -6.20 5.33 -13.36
C THR A 34 -6.74 5.43 -11.95
N ASN A 35 -7.35 4.36 -11.40
CA ASN A 35 -8.07 4.43 -10.12
C ASN A 35 -7.91 3.19 -9.22
N ILE A 36 -6.87 2.38 -9.42
CA ILE A 36 -6.61 1.19 -8.60
C ILE A 36 -5.48 1.48 -7.62
N ARG A 37 -5.71 1.14 -6.35
CA ARG A 37 -4.72 1.24 -5.28
C ARG A 37 -4.61 -0.07 -4.52
N VAL A 38 -3.40 -0.42 -4.09
CA VAL A 38 -3.12 -1.64 -3.31
C VAL A 38 -2.55 -1.24 -1.95
N ALA A 39 -3.25 -1.61 -0.89
CA ALA A 39 -2.84 -1.34 0.49
C ALA A 39 -2.78 -2.66 1.27
N ASP A 40 -1.64 -3.34 1.16
CA ASP A 40 -1.39 -4.65 1.77
C ASP A 40 0.13 -4.85 1.98
N ILE A 41 0.55 -5.87 2.72
CA ILE A 41 1.95 -6.23 2.96
C ILE A 41 2.70 -6.63 1.69
N SER A 42 1.97 -7.05 0.65
CA SER A 42 2.50 -7.38 -0.68
C SER A 42 3.30 -6.27 -1.35
N ILE A 43 3.10 -5.01 -0.94
CA ILE A 43 3.82 -3.86 -1.53
C ILE A 43 5.16 -3.57 -0.89
N ILE A 44 5.46 -4.21 0.25
CA ILE A 44 6.73 -4.03 0.95
C ILE A 44 7.78 -4.82 0.16
N PRO A 45 8.80 -4.16 -0.43
CA PRO A 45 9.74 -4.82 -1.33
C PRO A 45 10.74 -5.74 -0.61
N LEU A 46 10.91 -5.57 0.70
CA LEU A 46 11.82 -6.37 1.52
C LEU A 46 11.07 -7.02 2.67
N HIS A 47 11.30 -8.31 2.87
CA HIS A 47 10.73 -9.03 4.00
C HIS A 47 11.29 -8.46 5.31
N ILE A 48 10.41 -8.12 6.24
CA ILE A 48 10.77 -7.62 7.56
C ILE A 48 10.63 -8.80 8.53
N SER A 49 11.68 -9.16 9.26
CA SER A 49 11.65 -10.21 10.28
C SER A 49 10.89 -9.73 11.55
N ALA A 50 9.60 -9.47 11.40
CA ALA A 50 8.68 -9.07 12.46
C ALA A 50 7.25 -9.50 12.10
N HIS A 51 6.37 -9.65 13.09
CA HIS A 51 4.97 -9.93 12.84
C HIS A 51 4.34 -8.85 11.95
N LEU A 52 3.94 -9.24 10.73
CA LEU A 52 3.46 -8.31 9.71
C LEU A 52 2.07 -7.70 10.01
N GLN A 53 1.37 -8.20 11.02
CA GLN A 53 0.06 -7.68 11.47
C GLN A 53 0.10 -6.18 11.80
N GLY A 54 1.16 -5.70 12.45
CA GLY A 54 1.30 -4.26 12.74
C GLY A 54 1.56 -3.44 11.46
N LYS A 55 2.28 -4.03 10.50
CA LYS A 55 2.61 -3.37 9.23
C LYS A 55 1.39 -3.29 8.30
N SER A 56 0.57 -4.33 8.23
CA SER A 56 -0.65 -4.33 7.42
C SER A 56 -1.63 -3.25 7.86
N ILE A 57 -1.90 -3.12 9.16
CA ILE A 57 -2.80 -2.09 9.71
C ILE A 57 -2.25 -0.68 9.43
N SER A 58 -0.95 -0.46 9.63
CA SER A 58 -0.30 0.81 9.32
C SER A 58 -0.46 1.18 7.84
N MET A 59 -0.32 0.19 6.94
CA MET A 59 -0.44 0.38 5.51
C MET A 59 -1.87 0.68 5.06
N LEU A 60 -2.84 -0.05 5.61
CA LEU A 60 -4.28 0.19 5.40
C LEU A 60 -4.66 1.60 5.86
N THR A 61 -4.20 2.01 7.04
CA THR A 61 -4.45 3.36 7.58
C THR A 61 -3.89 4.44 6.65
N ARG A 62 -2.66 4.25 6.15
CA ARG A 62 -2.08 5.15 5.14
C ARG A 62 -2.90 5.18 3.86
N GLY A 63 -3.35 4.03 3.36
CA GLY A 63 -4.19 3.96 2.15
C GLY A 63 -5.50 4.72 2.31
N ALA A 64 -6.18 4.56 3.46
CA ALA A 64 -7.38 5.31 3.81
C ALA A 64 -7.09 6.83 3.87
N HIS A 65 -5.98 7.23 4.49
CA HIS A 65 -5.54 8.63 4.54
C HIS A 65 -5.36 9.20 3.13
N ILE A 66 -4.64 8.51 2.25
CA ILE A 66 -4.41 8.97 0.86
C ILE A 66 -5.72 9.00 0.05
N HIS A 67 -6.69 8.14 0.35
CA HIS A 67 -8.01 8.18 -0.27
C HIS A 67 -8.82 9.40 0.18
N SER A 68 -8.90 9.68 1.48
CA SER A 68 -9.61 10.83 2.02
C SER A 68 -9.08 12.15 1.46
N TYR A 69 -7.76 12.31 1.33
CA TYR A 69 -7.14 13.50 0.75
C TYR A 69 -7.36 13.64 -0.76
N ALA A 70 -7.61 12.53 -1.47
CA ALA A 70 -7.96 12.59 -2.88
C ALA A 70 -9.39 13.06 -3.12
N LEU A 71 -10.28 12.93 -2.12
CA LEU A 71 -11.67 13.39 -2.19
C LEU A 71 -11.85 14.84 -1.68
N GLN A 72 -10.99 15.30 -0.76
CA GLN A 72 -10.98 16.68 -0.25
C GLN A 72 -11.06 17.80 -1.32
N PRO A 73 -10.40 17.70 -2.49
CA PRO A 73 -10.52 18.70 -3.55
C PRO A 73 -11.96 18.88 -4.04
N LEU A 74 -12.72 17.79 -4.15
CA LEU A 74 -14.11 17.82 -4.60
C LEU A 74 -15.03 18.44 -3.55
N HIS A 75 -14.80 18.17 -2.27
CA HIS A 75 -15.59 18.72 -1.17
C HIS A 75 -15.40 20.25 -1.02
N MET A 76 -14.20 20.77 -1.30
CA MET A 76 -13.95 22.22 -1.31
C MET A 76 -14.53 22.95 -2.52
N GLN A 77 -14.70 22.27 -3.66
CA GLN A 77 -15.25 22.87 -4.89
C GLN A 77 -16.77 23.04 -4.82
N LEU A 78 -17.48 22.21 -4.05
CA LEU A 78 -18.93 22.33 -3.81
C LEU A 78 -19.29 23.31 -2.68
N ALA A 79 -18.31 23.74 -1.89
CA ALA A 79 -18.49 24.70 -0.79
C ALA A 79 -18.27 26.17 -1.21
N ARG A 80 -18.26 26.45 -2.53
CA ARG A 80 -18.18 27.80 -3.12
C ARG A 80 -19.45 28.14 -3.88
#